data_AF-X1UWW1-F1
#
_entry.id   AF-X1UWW1-F1
#
_cell.length_a   1.000
_cell.length_b   1.000
_cell.length_c   1.000
_cell.angle_alpha   90.00
_cell.angle_beta   90.00
_cell.angle_gamma   90.00
#
_symmetry.space_group_name_H-M   'P 1'
#
loop_
_entity.id
_entity.type
_entity.pdbx_description
1 polymer ?
#
loop_
_entity_poly.entity_id
_entity_poly.type
_entity_poly.pdbx_seq_one_letter_code
_entity_poly.pdbx_strand_id
1 'polypeptide(L)' 'MEVLNSIPVRLEPEEVLRKLRLRKVNEDMERKVQELIEAVHLVVRPKAVYEVSYVDNNSFQ' A
#
# COMPACT_ATOMS: atom_id res chain seq x y z
N MET A 1 3.18 -19.28 10.70
CA MET A 1 2.95 -18.34 9.59
C MET A 1 1.48 -18.09 9.42
N GLU A 2 1.07 -16.83 9.43
CA GLU A 2 -0.30 -16.38 9.25
C GLU A 2 -0.41 -15.55 7.97
N VAL A 3 -1.53 -15.72 7.24
CA VAL A 3 -1.79 -15.04 5.97
C VAL A 3 -2.91 -14.03 6.17
N LEU A 4 -2.60 -12.76 5.93
CA LEU A 4 -3.59 -11.68 5.86
C LEU A 4 -3.98 -11.45 4.41
N ASN A 5 -5.24 -11.72 4.10
CA ASN A 5 -5.81 -11.44 2.79
C ASN A 5 -6.63 -10.13 2.83
N SER A 6 -6.77 -9.50 1.66
CA SER A 6 -7.66 -8.35 1.47
C SER A 6 -7.32 -7.16 2.37
N ILE A 7 -6.02 -6.91 2.56
CA ILE A 7 -5.56 -5.77 3.36
C ILE A 7 -6.01 -4.48 2.66
N PRO A 8 -6.72 -3.56 3.36
CA PRO A 8 -7.12 -2.30 2.77
C PRO A 8 -5.87 -1.48 2.44
N VAL A 9 -5.75 -1.08 1.18
CA VAL A 9 -4.69 -0.17 0.71
C VAL A 9 -5.34 1.14 0.36
N ARG A 10 -4.75 2.25 0.79
CA ARG A 10 -5.17 3.59 0.42
C ARG A 10 -4.15 4.17 -0.56
N LEU A 11 -4.60 4.60 -1.72
CA LEU A 11 -3.78 5.25 -2.73
C LEU A 11 -4.29 6.68 -2.90
N GLU A 12 -3.45 7.66 -2.59
CA GLU A 12 -3.76 9.07 -2.79
C GLU A 12 -3.06 9.58 -4.07
N PRO A 13 -3.74 10.33 -4.95
CA PRO A 13 -3.15 10.81 -6.21
C PRO A 13 -1.82 11.53 -6.02
N GLU A 14 -1.74 12.40 -5.03
CA GLU A 14 -0.54 13.18 -4.68
C GLU A 14 0.66 12.27 -4.35
N GLU A 15 0.42 11.19 -3.60
CA GLU A 15 1.45 10.24 -3.22
C GLU A 15 1.92 9.40 -4.40
N VAL A 16 1.00 9.01 -5.28
CA VAL A 16 1.29 8.29 -6.52
C VAL A 16 2.15 9.16 -7.44
N LEU A 17 1.74 10.41 -7.68
CA LEU A 17 2.47 11.37 -8.51
C LEU A 17 3.88 11.63 -7.96
N ARG A 18 4.01 11.79 -6.64
CA ARG A 18 5.29 11.94 -5.94
C ARG A 18 6.19 10.73 -6.15
N LYS A 19 5.67 9.51 -5.97
CA LYS A 19 6.42 8.26 -6.16
C LYS A 19 6.88 8.06 -7.60
N LEU A 20 6.06 8.48 -8.57
CA LEU A 20 6.38 8.44 -9.99
C LEU A 20 7.27 9.61 -10.45
N ARG A 21 7.62 10.54 -9.54
CA ARG A 21 8.46 11.71 -9.81
C ARG A 21 7.92 12.61 -10.93
N LEU A 22 6.61 12.71 -11.06
CA LEU A 22 5.96 13.56 -12.05
C LEU A 22 5.95 15.00 -11.54
N ARG A 23 6.72 15.90 -12.19
CA ARG A 23 6.97 17.27 -11.72
C ARG A 23 6.15 18.36 -12.42
N LYS A 24 5.35 18.01 -13.43
CA LYS A 24 4.46 18.91 -14.17
C LYS A 24 3.06 18.32 -14.22
N VAL A 25 2.46 18.21 -13.04
CA VAL A 25 1.11 17.70 -12.92
C VAL A 25 0.15 18.84 -13.22
N ASN A 26 -0.73 18.64 -14.19
CA ASN A 26 -1.89 19.49 -14.43
C ASN A 26 -3.15 18.74 -13.97
N GLU A 27 -4.26 19.45 -13.85
CA GLU A 27 -5.55 18.88 -13.40
C GLU A 27 -5.98 17.66 -14.22
N ASP A 28 -5.66 17.62 -15.52
CA ASP A 28 -5.95 16.46 -16.38
C ASP A 28 -5.17 15.21 -15.96
N MET A 29 -3.89 15.37 -15.59
CA MET A 29 -3.07 14.28 -15.10
C MET A 29 -3.53 13.80 -13.72
N GLU A 30 -3.90 14.71 -12.81
CA GLU A 30 -4.47 14.33 -11.51
C GLU A 30 -5.75 13.53 -11.68
N ARG A 31 -6.66 13.98 -12.55
CA ARG A 31 -7.89 13.25 -12.88
C ARG A 31 -7.60 11.85 -13.43
N LYS A 32 -6.66 11.71 -14.36
CA LYS A 32 -6.26 10.41 -14.92
C LYS A 32 -5.69 9.46 -13.86
N VAL A 33 -4.90 10.00 -12.92
CA VAL A 33 -4.39 9.20 -11.80
C VAL A 33 -5.52 8.76 -10.88
N GLN A 34 -6.46 9.65 -10.57
CA GLN A 34 -7.63 9.32 -9.76
C GLN A 34 -8.49 8.22 -10.40
N GLU A 35 -8.82 8.35 -11.70
CA GLU A 35 -9.57 7.34 -12.45
C GLU A 35 -8.85 5.97 -12.44
N LEU A 36 -7.52 5.98 -12.58
CA LEU A 36 -6.73 4.75 -12.54
C LEU A 36 -6.73 4.12 -11.15
N ILE A 37 -6.64 4.92 -10.08
CA ILE A 37 -6.72 4.45 -8.70
C ILE A 37 -8.06 3.76 -8.47
N GLU A 38 -9.17 4.37 -8.90
CA GLU A 38 -10.52 3.80 -8.79
C GLU A 38 -10.64 2.47 -9.54
N ALA A 39 -10.09 2.38 -10.76
CA ALA A 39 -10.07 1.14 -11.52
C ALA A 39 -9.24 0.04 -10.84
N VAL A 40 -8.07 0.39 -10.30
CA VAL A 40 -7.18 -0.55 -9.61
C VAL A 40 -7.82 -1.09 -8.33
N HIS A 41 -8.57 -0.26 -7.60
CA HIS A 41 -9.28 -0.66 -6.37
C HIS A 41 -10.24 -1.83 -6.59
N LEU A 42 -10.83 -1.97 -7.76
CA LEU A 42 -11.77 -3.05 -8.09
C LEU A 42 -11.08 -4.41 -8.29
N VAL A 43 -9.79 -4.40 -8.65
CA VAL A 43 -9.06 -5.61 -9.05
C VAL A 43 -7.95 -6.00 -8.08
N VAL A 44 -7.46 -5.06 -7.27
CA VAL A 44 -6.36 -5.28 -6.35
C VAL A 44 -6.78 -6.23 -5.21
N ARG A 45 -5.92 -7.21 -4.89
CA ARG A 45 -6.11 -8.15 -3.76
C ARG A 45 -4.84 -8.22 -2.92
N PRO A 46 -4.57 -7.22 -2.07
CA PRO A 46 -3.35 -7.16 -1.27
C PRO A 46 -3.27 -8.34 -0.29
N LYS A 47 -2.07 -8.90 -0.14
CA LYS A 47 -1.79 -10.01 0.77
C LYS A 47 -0.50 -9.77 1.53
N ALA A 48 -0.47 -10.17 2.80
CA ALA A 48 0.75 -10.22 3.61
C ALA A 48 0.87 -11.59 4.29
N VAL A 49 2.10 -12.01 4.53
CA VAL A 49 2.43 -13.21 5.30
C VAL A 49 3.35 -12.78 6.44
N TYR A 50 3.04 -13.24 7.66
CA TYR A 50 3.88 -12.96 8.82
C TYR A 50 4.06 -14.20 9.69
N GLU A 51 5.05 -14.14 10.58
CA GLU A 51 5.31 -15.16 11.58
C GLU A 51 5.50 -14.48 12.93
N VAL A 52 4.88 -15.03 13.97
CA VAL A 52 5.03 -14.55 15.35
C VAL A 52 6.11 -15.39 16.02
N SER A 53 7.17 -14.74 16.48
CA SER A 53 8.26 -15.36 17.22
C SER A 53 8.32 -14.77 18.62
N TYR A 54 8.24 -15.63 19.64
CA TYR A 54 8.40 -15.23 21.03
C TYR A 54 9.88 -15.28 21.40
N VAL A 55 10.42 -14.18 21.90
CA VAL A 55 11.78 -14.13 22.46
C VAL A 55 11.66 -14.38 23.95
N ASP A 56 12.19 -15.50 24.42
CA ASP A 56 12.23 -15.79 25.85
C ASP A 56 13.26 -14.88 26.51
N ASN A 57 12.81 -14.02 27.41
CA ASN A 57 13.71 -13.16 28.16
C ASN A 57 14.22 -13.99 29.34
N ASN A 58 15.21 -14.84 29.08
CA ASN A 58 16.01 -15.42 30.15
C ASN A 58 16.70 -14.26 30.87
N SER A 59 16.04 -13.76 31.91
CA SER A 59 16.66 -12.96 32.97
C SER A 59 17.95 -13.65 33.35
N PHE A 60 19.07 -12.96 33.11
CA PHE A 60 20.37 -13.32 33.66
C PHE A 60 20.17 -13.57 35.17
N GLN A 61 20.26 -14.84 35.58
CA GLN A 61 20.52 -15.25 36.97
C GLN A 61 22.03 -15.35 37.17
#